data_AF-A0A7L2FAF1-F1
#
_entry.id   AF-A0A7L2FAF1-F1
#
_cell.length_a   1.000
_cell.length_b   1.000
_cell.length_c   1.000
_cell.angle_alpha   90.00
_cell.angle_beta   90.00
_cell.angle_gamma   90.00
#
_symmetry.space_group_name_H-M   'P 1'
#
loop_
_entity.id
_entity.type
_entity.pdbx_description
1 polymer ?
#
loop_
_entity_poly.entity_id
_entity_poly.type
_entity_poly.pdbx_seq_one_letter_code
_entity_poly.pdbx_strand_id
1 'polypeptide(L)'
;APPPGLAPPPGRPGEQREGGRAGAGGARGAPGASGNGRCLSGREWEEAQKLWVQEVSTAPSTRRDVVQLQEQLDRQLQQRQARETGLCPVRRELYTQCFDELIRQTTVSCAERGLLLLRVRDELQLTLSAYQALYESSVAFGVRKALQAEQGKAHLEKRVSHL
;
A
#
# COMPACT_ATOMS: atom_id res chain seq x y z
N ALA A 1 -20.43 9.53 10.66
CA ALA A 1 -20.25 10.11 9.31
C ALA A 1 -18.83 9.79 8.85
N PRO A 2 -18.62 9.09 7.73
CA PRO A 2 -17.28 8.87 7.20
C PRO A 2 -16.75 10.16 6.53
N PRO A 3 -15.42 10.33 6.42
CA PRO A 3 -14.81 11.56 5.90
C PRO A 3 -15.01 11.68 4.37
N PRO A 4 -14.99 12.91 3.82
CA PRO A 4 -15.17 13.15 2.39
C PRO A 4 -13.85 12.86 1.66
N GLY A 5 -13.64 11.61 1.27
CA GLY A 5 -12.49 11.16 0.49
C GLY A 5 -12.87 10.95 -0.97
N LEU A 6 -12.56 11.93 -1.82
CA LEU A 6 -12.54 11.89 -3.28
C LEU A 6 -13.73 11.20 -3.98
N ALA A 7 -14.62 12.01 -4.56
CA ALA A 7 -15.49 11.53 -5.64
C ALA A 7 -14.62 10.89 -6.74
N PRO A 8 -15.00 9.71 -7.28
CA PRO A 8 -14.25 9.07 -8.34
C PRO A 8 -14.24 9.98 -9.59
N PRO A 9 -13.12 10.07 -10.32
CA PRO A 9 -13.11 10.77 -11.61
C PRO A 9 -14.14 10.10 -12.55
N PRO A 10 -14.81 10.87 -13.43
CA PRO A 10 -15.76 10.28 -14.37
C PRO A 10 -15.00 9.34 -15.31
N GLY A 11 -15.17 8.03 -15.09
CA GLY A 11 -14.68 7.01 -16.00
C GLY A 11 -15.35 7.17 -17.36
N ARG A 12 -14.62 6.89 -18.44
CA ARG A 12 -15.23 6.84 -19.77
C ARG A 12 -16.32 5.75 -19.79
N PRO A 13 -17.42 5.91 -20.56
CA PRO A 13 -18.60 5.03 -20.50
C PRO A 13 -18.39 3.53 -20.83
N GLY A 14 -17.16 3.05 -21.03
CA GLY A 14 -16.86 1.68 -21.50
C GLY A 14 -16.05 0.79 -20.54
N GLU A 15 -15.57 1.27 -19.39
CA GLU A 15 -14.68 0.52 -18.47
C GLU A 15 -15.38 0.04 -17.19
N GLN A 16 -16.72 0.11 -17.13
CA GLN A 16 -17.51 -0.26 -15.95
C GLN A 16 -18.46 -1.41 -16.30
N ARG A 17 -18.32 -2.55 -15.62
CA ARG A 17 -19.28 -3.67 -15.70
C ARG A 17 -20.00 -3.87 -14.38
N GLU A 18 -21.32 -4.08 -14.47
CA GLU A 18 -22.20 -4.40 -13.33
C GLU A 18 -22.03 -5.89 -12.96
N GLY A 19 -21.51 -6.15 -11.76
CA GLY A 19 -21.45 -7.51 -11.19
C GLY A 19 -22.78 -7.88 -10.55
N GLY A 20 -23.55 -8.78 -11.19
CA GLY A 20 -24.83 -9.28 -10.66
C GLY A 20 -24.65 -10.16 -9.42
N ARG A 21 -25.41 -9.88 -8.35
CA ARG A 21 -25.42 -10.68 -7.12
C ARG A 21 -26.38 -11.87 -7.27
N ALA A 22 -25.85 -13.05 -7.58
CA ALA A 22 -26.61 -14.30 -7.49
C ALA A 22 -26.62 -14.79 -6.03
N GLY A 23 -27.79 -14.80 -5.39
CA GLY A 23 -27.96 -15.33 -4.04
C GLY A 23 -28.21 -16.84 -4.02
N ALA A 24 -27.52 -17.56 -3.13
CA ALA A 24 -28.07 -18.47 -2.11
C ALA A 24 -27.14 -19.64 -1.76
N GLY A 25 -26.81 -19.78 -0.46
CA GLY A 25 -26.71 -21.06 0.24
C GLY A 25 -25.34 -21.77 0.37
N GLY A 26 -24.82 -21.82 1.60
CA GLY A 26 -24.28 -23.08 2.15
C GLY A 26 -22.75 -23.29 2.21
N ALA A 27 -22.27 -23.39 3.46
CA ALA A 27 -21.18 -24.24 3.95
C ALA A 27 -19.69 -23.92 3.63
N ARG A 28 -18.99 -23.63 4.74
CA ARG A 28 -17.62 -24.01 5.13
C ARG A 28 -16.71 -24.62 4.05
N GLY A 29 -15.58 -23.96 3.86
CA GLY A 29 -14.37 -24.57 3.28
C GLY A 29 -13.38 -23.49 2.88
N ALA A 30 -12.51 -23.07 3.80
CA ALA A 30 -11.24 -22.52 3.37
C ALA A 30 -10.44 -23.67 2.73
N PRO A 31 -9.94 -23.47 1.52
CA PRO A 31 -8.53 -23.74 1.32
C PRO A 31 -7.84 -22.60 0.57
N GLY A 32 -6.53 -22.53 0.76
CA GLY A 32 -5.68 -21.43 0.34
C GLY A 32 -5.83 -21.06 -1.13
N ALA A 33 -6.08 -19.78 -1.37
CA ALA A 33 -5.71 -19.13 -2.60
C ALA A 33 -4.42 -18.33 -2.32
N SER A 34 -3.27 -19.00 -2.47
CA SER A 34 -2.02 -18.31 -2.78
C SER A 34 -2.16 -17.73 -4.19
N GLY A 35 -2.96 -16.67 -4.29
CA GLY A 35 -3.33 -16.00 -5.53
C GLY A 35 -2.26 -15.00 -5.90
N ASN A 36 -1.17 -15.51 -6.45
CA ASN A 36 -0.12 -14.72 -7.08
C ASN A 36 -0.69 -14.11 -8.38
N GLY A 37 -1.40 -12.98 -8.27
CA GLY A 37 -2.09 -12.37 -9.42
C GLY A 37 -2.91 -11.10 -9.14
N ARG A 38 -2.72 -10.41 -8.00
CA ARG A 38 -3.50 -9.21 -7.64
C ARG A 38 -2.86 -7.87 -8.02
N CYS A 39 -1.76 -7.90 -8.75
CA CYS A 39 -0.91 -6.71 -8.81
C CYS A 39 -1.46 -5.59 -9.69
N LEU A 40 -2.48 -5.88 -10.49
CA LEU A 40 -3.29 -4.92 -11.21
C LEU A 40 -4.75 -5.41 -11.15
N SER A 41 -5.25 -5.83 -9.98
CA SER A 41 -6.69 -6.04 -9.88
C SER A 41 -7.35 -4.68 -9.87
N GLY A 42 -8.34 -4.52 -10.75
CA GLY A 42 -9.20 -3.36 -10.78
C GLY A 42 -9.67 -2.90 -9.41
N ARG A 43 -9.87 -1.59 -9.23
CA ARG A 43 -10.47 -1.09 -7.99
C ARG A 43 -11.89 -1.64 -7.90
N GLU A 44 -12.19 -2.33 -6.80
CA GLU A 44 -13.53 -2.82 -6.48
C GLU A 44 -14.18 -1.93 -5.43
N TRP A 45 -15.44 -1.56 -5.62
CA TRP A 45 -16.23 -0.89 -4.57
C TRP A 45 -17.69 -1.33 -4.63
N GLU A 46 -18.34 -1.32 -3.47
CA GLU A 46 -19.76 -1.63 -3.34
C GLU A 46 -20.55 -0.32 -3.21
N GLU A 47 -21.51 -0.10 -4.10
CA GLU A 47 -22.44 1.02 -4.03
C GLU A 47 -23.86 0.51 -4.28
N ALA A 48 -24.79 0.84 -3.39
CA ALA A 48 -26.20 0.45 -3.49
C ALA A 48 -26.44 -1.06 -3.72
N GLN A 49 -25.75 -1.93 -2.96
CA GLN A 49 -25.78 -3.41 -3.09
C GLN A 49 -25.28 -3.96 -4.44
N LYS A 50 -24.58 -3.14 -5.23
CA LYS A 50 -23.94 -3.55 -6.49
C LYS A 50 -22.43 -3.47 -6.35
N LEU A 51 -21.74 -4.48 -6.89
CA LEU A 51 -20.28 -4.51 -6.94
C LEU A 51 -19.81 -3.91 -8.27
N TRP A 52 -18.98 -2.88 -8.18
CA TRP A 52 -18.31 -2.26 -9.30
C TRP A 52 -16.86 -2.70 -9.33
N VAL A 53 -16.36 -3.04 -10.53
CA VAL A 53 -14.96 -3.40 -10.78
C VAL A 53 -14.44 -2.50 -11.88
N GLN A 54 -13.38 -1.73 -11.61
CA GLN A 54 -12.69 -0.92 -12.62
C GLN A 54 -11.67 -1.78 -13.36
N GLU A 55 -11.87 -2.10 -14.63
CA GLU A 55 -10.86 -2.84 -15.39
C GLU A 55 -9.56 -2.04 -15.60
N VAL A 56 -8.46 -2.76 -15.78
CA VAL A 56 -7.16 -2.15 -16.04
C VAL A 56 -7.04 -1.82 -17.51
N SER A 57 -6.65 -0.59 -17.82
CA SER A 57 -6.44 -0.19 -19.21
C SER A 57 -5.38 -1.05 -19.88
N THR A 58 -5.70 -1.57 -21.06
CA THR A 58 -4.79 -2.33 -21.94
C THR A 58 -4.17 -1.45 -23.02
N ALA A 59 -4.47 -0.15 -23.04
CA ALA A 59 -3.94 0.77 -24.02
C ALA A 59 -2.41 0.91 -23.89
N PRO A 60 -1.66 0.86 -25.01
CA PRO A 60 -0.22 1.07 -25.01
C PRO A 60 0.10 2.50 -24.59
N SER A 61 1.18 2.68 -23.83
CA SER A 61 1.62 4.00 -23.38
C SER A 61 2.49 4.69 -24.42
N THR A 62 2.32 6.00 -24.51
CA THR A 62 3.17 6.90 -25.32
C THR A 62 4.10 7.70 -24.42
N ARG A 63 5.14 8.32 -25.00
CA ARG A 63 6.02 9.25 -24.27
C ARG A 63 5.25 10.37 -23.58
N ARG A 64 4.17 10.85 -24.19
CA ARG A 64 3.32 11.91 -23.63
C ARG A 64 2.61 11.45 -22.36
N ASP A 65 2.15 10.20 -22.31
CA ASP A 65 1.46 9.64 -21.14
C ASP A 65 2.40 9.53 -19.94
N VAL A 66 3.67 9.19 -20.16
CA VAL A 66 4.69 9.16 -19.11
C VAL A 66 4.97 10.56 -18.55
N VAL A 67 5.04 11.58 -19.40
CA VAL A 67 5.21 12.98 -18.95
C VAL A 67 3.99 13.41 -18.13
N GLN A 68 2.78 13.08 -18.59
CA GLN A 68 1.56 13.39 -17.83
C GLN A 68 1.52 12.69 -16.48
N LEU A 69 1.97 11.43 -16.39
CA LEU A 69 2.07 10.70 -15.14
C LEU A 69 3.04 11.40 -14.16
N GLN A 70 4.20 11.85 -14.65
CA GLN A 70 5.15 12.61 -13.84
C GLN A 70 4.54 13.92 -13.33
N GLU A 71 3.92 14.72 -14.20
CA GLU A 71 3.26 15.97 -13.80
C GLU A 71 2.14 15.74 -12.77
N GLN A 72 1.38 14.65 -12.91
CA GLN A 72 0.34 14.27 -11.96
C GLN A 72 0.94 13.91 -10.59
N LEU A 73 2.01 13.12 -10.57
CA LEU A 73 2.72 12.77 -9.34
C LEU A 73 3.24 14.02 -8.63
N ASP A 74 3.90 14.93 -9.36
CA ASP A 74 4.47 16.15 -8.80
C ASP A 74 3.38 17.06 -8.21
N ARG A 75 2.25 17.22 -8.94
CA ARG A 75 1.08 17.96 -8.43
C ARG A 75 0.54 17.32 -7.15
N GLN A 76 0.42 16.01 -7.09
CA GLN A 76 -0.10 15.32 -5.91
C GLN A 76 0.85 15.41 -4.71
N LEU A 77 2.17 15.32 -4.94
CA LEU A 77 3.18 15.51 -3.89
C LEU A 77 3.10 16.92 -3.29
N GLN A 78 2.96 17.94 -4.13
CA GLN A 78 2.80 19.33 -3.70
C GLN A 78 1.48 19.56 -2.96
N GLN A 79 0.36 19.15 -3.55
CA GLN A 79 -0.98 19.34 -2.96
C GLN A 79 -1.12 18.68 -1.60
N ARG A 80 -0.51 17.49 -1.42
CA ARG A 80 -0.53 16.75 -0.17
C ARG A 80 0.61 17.12 0.78
N GLN A 81 1.43 18.10 0.42
CA GLN A 81 2.59 18.58 1.18
C GLN A 81 3.51 17.43 1.64
N ALA A 82 3.83 16.53 0.72
CA ALA A 82 4.72 15.42 1.00
C ALA A 82 6.13 15.94 1.37
N ARG A 83 6.76 15.34 2.39
CA ARG A 83 8.11 15.73 2.81
C ARG A 83 9.14 15.29 1.78
N GLU A 84 10.08 16.17 1.45
CA GLU A 84 11.19 15.90 0.53
C GLU A 84 12.27 15.00 1.13
N THR A 85 12.40 14.96 2.46
CA THR A 85 13.40 14.17 3.16
C THR A 85 12.78 13.36 4.30
N GLY A 86 13.47 12.28 4.70
CA GLY A 86 13.01 11.38 5.75
C GLY A 86 11.81 10.51 5.38
N LEU A 87 11.23 9.88 6.40
CA LEU A 87 10.06 9.00 6.24
C LEU A 87 8.79 9.84 6.02
N CYS A 88 8.08 9.58 4.93
CA CYS A 88 6.83 10.25 4.59
C CYS A 88 5.82 9.24 4.02
N PRO A 89 4.69 8.98 4.73
CA PRO A 89 3.70 7.99 4.28
C PRO A 89 2.99 8.42 3.00
N VAL A 90 2.66 9.71 2.87
CA VAL A 90 2.05 10.28 1.65
C VAL A 90 2.95 10.05 0.45
N ARG A 91 4.25 10.35 0.58
CA ARG A 91 5.21 10.11 -0.49
C ARG A 91 5.28 8.62 -0.82
N ARG A 92 5.42 7.76 0.20
CA ARG A 92 5.46 6.30 0.02
C ARG A 92 4.27 5.81 -0.79
N GLU A 93 3.06 6.23 -0.42
CA GLU A 93 1.81 5.87 -1.11
C GLU A 93 1.80 6.32 -2.58
N LEU A 94 2.12 7.60 -2.84
CA LEU A 94 2.11 8.17 -4.18
C LEU A 94 3.14 7.50 -5.11
N TYR A 95 4.34 7.21 -4.59
CA TYR A 95 5.35 6.47 -5.36
C TYR A 95 4.94 5.02 -5.60
N THR A 96 4.27 4.36 -4.66
CA THR A 96 3.72 3.01 -4.88
C THR A 96 2.69 3.02 -6.00
N GLN A 97 1.73 3.96 -5.99
CA GLN A 97 0.73 4.09 -7.04
C GLN A 97 1.37 4.38 -8.42
N CYS A 98 2.35 5.29 -8.47
CA CYS A 98 3.08 5.59 -9.69
C CYS A 98 3.85 4.35 -10.21
N PHE A 99 4.49 3.59 -9.32
CA PHE A 99 5.22 2.39 -9.71
C PHE A 99 4.31 1.28 -10.22
N ASP A 100 3.11 1.13 -9.65
CA ASP A 100 2.11 0.18 -10.16
C ASP A 100 1.64 0.55 -11.58
N GLU A 101 1.46 1.85 -11.86
CA GLU A 101 1.14 2.33 -13.21
C GLU A 101 2.30 2.11 -14.19
N LEU A 102 3.55 2.29 -13.77
CA LEU A 102 4.72 1.96 -14.58
C LEU A 102 4.81 0.45 -14.87
N ILE A 103 4.48 -0.39 -13.90
CA ILE A 103 4.38 -1.84 -14.10
C ILE A 103 3.29 -2.15 -15.11
N ARG A 104 2.10 -1.52 -15.00
CA ARG A 104 1.02 -1.68 -15.99
C ARG A 104 1.48 -1.32 -17.40
N GLN A 105 2.05 -0.13 -17.59
CA GLN A 105 2.55 0.33 -18.89
C GLN A 105 3.63 -0.60 -19.46
N THR A 106 4.57 -1.04 -18.62
CA THR A 106 5.63 -1.96 -19.03
C THR A 106 5.07 -3.32 -19.40
N THR A 107 4.07 -3.82 -18.67
CA THR A 107 3.40 -5.10 -18.92
C THR A 107 2.65 -5.09 -20.25
N VAL A 108 1.94 -3.98 -20.56
CA VAL A 108 1.28 -3.81 -21.86
C VAL A 108 2.29 -3.81 -23.00
N SER A 109 3.47 -3.21 -22.81
CA SER A 109 4.54 -3.23 -23.81
C SER A 109 5.24 -4.59 -23.94
N CYS A 110 5.51 -5.26 -22.81
CA CYS A 110 6.16 -6.57 -22.73
C CYS A 110 5.89 -7.19 -21.36
N ALA A 111 5.10 -8.28 -21.35
CA ALA A 111 4.58 -8.89 -20.14
C ALA A 111 5.69 -9.44 -19.23
N GLU A 112 6.76 -9.98 -19.81
CA GLU A 112 7.89 -10.58 -19.10
C GLU A 112 8.65 -9.54 -18.27
N ARG A 113 8.85 -8.34 -18.82
CA ARG A 113 9.45 -7.22 -18.08
C ARG A 113 8.54 -6.72 -16.99
N GLY A 114 7.23 -6.64 -17.26
CA GLY A 114 6.22 -6.29 -16.26
C GLY A 114 6.26 -7.25 -15.07
N LEU A 115 6.30 -8.56 -15.34
CA LEU A 115 6.42 -9.60 -14.33
C LEU A 115 7.74 -9.52 -13.55
N LEU A 116 8.85 -9.16 -14.20
CA LEU A 116 10.12 -8.96 -13.51
C LEU A 116 10.06 -7.78 -12.54
N LEU A 117 9.55 -6.63 -12.99
CA LEU A 117 9.38 -5.44 -12.13
C LEU A 117 8.47 -5.74 -10.93
N LEU A 118 7.44 -6.56 -11.15
CA LEU A 118 6.56 -7.03 -10.10
C LEU A 118 7.30 -7.77 -8.99
N ARG A 119 8.15 -8.73 -9.36
CA ARG A 119 8.94 -9.51 -8.40
C ARG A 119 9.91 -8.62 -7.62
N VAL A 120 10.58 -7.70 -8.31
CA VAL A 120 11.48 -6.73 -7.67
C VAL A 120 10.72 -5.87 -6.66
N ARG A 121 9.51 -5.39 -7.00
CA ARG A 121 8.65 -4.63 -6.09
C ARG A 121 8.36 -5.43 -4.82
N ASP A 122 7.94 -6.67 -4.98
CA ASP A 122 7.50 -7.52 -3.87
C ASP A 122 8.69 -7.87 -2.95
N GLU A 123 9.87 -8.12 -3.52
CA GLU A 123 11.11 -8.32 -2.77
C GLU A 123 11.52 -7.08 -1.96
N LEU A 124 11.42 -5.89 -2.55
CA LEU A 124 11.68 -4.63 -1.85
C LEU A 124 10.65 -4.38 -0.73
N GLN A 125 9.39 -4.73 -0.94
CA GLN A 125 8.36 -4.63 0.09
C GLN A 125 8.62 -5.59 1.26
N LEU A 126 9.00 -6.84 0.97
CA LEU A 126 9.40 -7.81 1.99
C LEU A 126 10.59 -7.30 2.81
N THR A 127 11.62 -6.80 2.13
CA THR A 127 12.83 -6.25 2.77
C THR A 127 12.49 -5.06 3.68
N LEU A 128 11.64 -4.14 3.22
CA LEU A 128 11.20 -2.99 4.02
C LEU A 128 10.39 -3.42 5.24
N SER A 129 9.52 -4.42 5.09
CA SER A 129 8.73 -4.96 6.19
C SER A 129 9.61 -5.61 7.26
N ALA A 130 10.66 -6.32 6.83
CA ALA A 130 11.66 -6.87 7.75
C ALA A 130 12.41 -5.77 8.51
N TYR A 131 12.85 -4.70 7.83
CA TYR A 131 13.48 -3.56 8.51
C TYR A 131 12.56 -2.85 9.50
N GLN A 132 11.27 -2.68 9.16
CA GLN A 132 10.27 -2.13 10.08
C GLN A 132 10.14 -2.99 11.34
N ALA A 133 9.99 -4.31 11.19
CA ALA A 133 9.88 -5.23 12.32
C ALA A 133 11.14 -5.21 13.21
N LEU A 134 12.33 -5.14 12.63
CA LEU A 134 13.59 -5.01 13.37
C LEU A 134 13.69 -3.69 14.11
N TYR A 135 13.27 -2.58 13.50
CA TYR A 135 13.26 -1.26 14.13
C TYR A 135 12.29 -1.22 15.31
N GLU A 136 11.06 -1.70 15.14
CA GLU A 136 10.05 -1.79 16.20
C GLU A 136 10.56 -2.65 17.37
N SER A 137 11.16 -3.79 17.07
CA SER A 137 11.76 -4.68 18.06
C SER A 137 12.90 -4.00 18.83
N SER A 138 13.75 -3.24 18.14
CA SER A 138 14.87 -2.51 18.71
C SER A 138 14.41 -1.37 19.64
N VAL A 139 13.42 -0.60 19.20
CA VAL A 139 12.79 0.45 20.03
C VAL A 139 12.16 -0.16 21.28
N ALA A 140 11.40 -1.24 21.13
CA ALA A 140 10.78 -1.92 22.26
C ALA A 140 11.81 -2.47 23.25
N PHE A 141 12.93 -3.01 22.77
CA PHE A 141 14.04 -3.43 23.62
C PHE A 141 14.66 -2.26 24.39
N GLY A 142 14.92 -1.13 23.71
CA GLY A 142 15.45 0.08 24.34
C GLY A 142 14.56 0.59 25.47
N VAL A 143 13.24 0.67 25.23
CA VAL A 143 12.25 1.09 26.25
C VAL A 143 12.26 0.14 27.46
N ARG A 144 12.29 -1.18 27.24
CA ARG A 144 12.34 -2.16 28.35
C ARG A 144 13.60 -1.99 29.19
N LYS A 145 14.75 -1.74 28.56
CA LYS A 145 16.02 -1.55 29.29
C LYS A 145 16.07 -0.24 30.06
N ALA A 146 15.53 0.84 29.50
CA ALA A 146 15.38 2.10 30.22
C ALA A 146 14.51 1.92 31.48
N LEU A 147 13.35 1.25 31.35
CA LEU A 147 12.47 0.98 32.49
C LEU A 147 13.14 0.08 33.55
N GLN A 148 13.87 -0.95 33.11
CA GLN A 148 14.60 -1.84 34.01
C GLN A 148 15.68 -1.08 34.81
N ALA A 149 16.37 -0.12 34.18
CA ALA A 149 17.37 0.71 34.84
C ALA A 149 16.74 1.60 35.92
N GLU A 150 15.62 2.26 35.63
CA GLU A 150 14.89 3.09 36.61
C GLU A 150 14.40 2.28 37.81
N GLN A 151 13.85 1.08 37.57
CA GLN A 151 13.44 0.17 38.65
C GLN A 151 14.64 -0.28 39.50
N GLY A 152 15.77 -0.60 38.86
CA GLY A 152 17.00 -0.97 39.54
C GLY A 152 17.53 0.15 40.43
N LYS A 153 17.51 1.39 39.94
CA LYS A 153 17.89 2.60 40.69
C LYS A 153 16.98 2.81 41.89
N ALA A 154 15.66 2.80 41.70
CA ALA A 154 14.70 2.98 42.79
C ALA A 154 14.82 1.90 43.87
N HIS A 155 15.11 0.65 43.48
CA HIS A 155 15.35 -0.43 44.44
C HIS A 155 16.66 -0.21 45.24
N LEU A 156 17.71 0.28 44.59
CA LEU A 156 18.97 0.60 45.24
C LEU A 156 18.82 1.76 46.24
N GLU A 157 18.14 2.83 45.85
CA GLU A 157 17.85 3.98 46.73
C GLU A 157 17.10 3.55 47.99
N LYS A 158 16.09 2.68 47.85
CA LYS A 158 15.39 2.09 49.00
C LYS A 158 16.34 1.33 49.92
N ARG A 159 17.21 0.48 49.37
CA ARG A 159 18.20 -0.26 50.17
C ARG A 159 19.16 0.66 50.91
N VAL A 160 19.62 1.74 50.27
CA VAL A 160 20.47 2.75 50.92
C VAL A 160 19.73 3.46 52.04
N SER A 161 18.45 3.79 51.87
CA SER A 161 17.65 4.43 52.92
C SER A 161 17.37 3.55 54.14
N HIS A 162 17.57 2.23 54.03
CA HIS A 162 17.40 1.27 55.12
C HIS A 162 18.71 0.97 55.87
N LEU A 163 19.84 1.57 55.46
CA LEU A 163 21.14 1.50 56.13
C LEU A 163 21.39 2.78 56.94
#